data_AF-A0A973DAE8-F1
#
_entry.id   AF-A0A973DAE8-F1
#
_cell.length_a   1.000
_cell.length_b   1.000
_cell.length_c   1.000
_cell.angle_alpha   90.00
_cell.angle_beta   90.00
_cell.angle_gamma   90.00
#
_symmetry.space_group_name_H-M   'P 1'
#
loop_
_entity.id
_entity.type
_entity.pdbx_description
1 polymer ?
#
loop_
_entity_poly.entity_id
_entity_poly.type
_entity_poly.pdbx_seq_one_letter_code
_entity_poly.pdbx_strand_id
1 'polypeptide(L)'
;MKWITFSKCAYSLIVLAALITLVITIDNFDSSKSLPIGFVLWGISPYLLMAWMVEHSKTRVAQIATFIVTIMCVLFGTVTIGSIYFSHDAQSALVFLFAPLWQWLGLLILCIPLYFMNKVTSKSNRGSNNGS
;
A
#
# COMPACT_ATOMS: atom_id res chain seq x y z
N MET A 1 12.77 9.14 -24.85
CA MET A 1 12.78 8.33 -23.61
C MET A 1 11.33 8.16 -23.14
N LYS A 2 10.74 6.97 -23.34
CA LYS A 2 9.39 6.67 -22.81
C LYS A 2 9.53 6.57 -21.30
N TRP A 3 9.20 7.66 -20.61
CA TRP A 3 9.20 7.71 -19.15
C TRP A 3 8.34 6.55 -18.65
N ILE A 4 8.96 5.60 -17.96
CA ILE A 4 8.22 4.66 -17.13
C ILE A 4 7.52 5.54 -16.11
N THR A 5 6.22 5.78 -16.31
CA THR A 5 5.38 6.52 -15.37
C THR A 5 5.52 5.84 -14.02
N PHE A 6 6.08 6.51 -13.02
CA PHE A 6 6.32 5.97 -11.66
C PHE A 6 5.13 5.18 -11.10
N SER A 7 3.91 5.58 -11.47
CA SER A 7 2.67 4.85 -11.22
C SER A 7 2.71 3.38 -11.66
N LYS A 8 3.23 3.06 -12.86
CA LYS A 8 3.34 1.66 -13.35
C LYS A 8 4.28 0.82 -12.50
N CYS A 9 5.42 1.39 -12.07
CA CYS A 9 6.32 0.72 -11.14
C CYS A 9 5.68 0.53 -9.77
N ALA A 10 4.99 1.55 -9.24
CA ALA A 10 4.24 1.45 -7.99
C ALA A 10 3.20 0.33 -8.07
N TYR A 11 2.39 0.30 -9.13
CA TYR A 11 1.41 -0.76 -9.38
C TYR A 11 2.03 -2.15 -9.41
N SER A 12 3.14 -2.32 -10.14
CA SER A 12 3.84 -3.60 -10.20
C SER A 12 4.34 -4.05 -8.82
N LEU A 13 4.84 -3.13 -8.00
CA LEU A 13 5.28 -3.42 -6.64
C LEU A 13 4.12 -3.78 -5.71
N ILE A 14 2.99 -3.06 -5.82
CA ILE A 14 1.76 -3.33 -5.05
C ILE A 14 1.26 -4.75 -5.35
N VAL A 15 1.16 -5.11 -6.64
CA VAL A 15 0.71 -6.45 -7.06
C VAL A 15 1.67 -7.52 -6.54
N LEU A 16 2.98 -7.31 -6.67
CA LEU A 16 3.98 -8.24 -6.15
C LEU A 16 3.87 -8.43 -4.64
N ALA A 17 3.74 -7.34 -3.88
CA ALA A 17 3.61 -7.38 -2.42
C ALA A 17 2.30 -8.07 -1.98
N ALA A 18 1.20 -7.85 -2.69
CA ALA A 18 -0.06 -8.53 -2.44
C ALA A 18 0.03 -10.05 -2.70
N LEU A 19 0.69 -10.45 -3.79
CA LEU A 19 0.94 -11.87 -4.10
C LEU A 19 1.83 -12.55 -3.06
N ILE A 20 2.91 -11.88 -2.63
CA ILE A 20 3.79 -12.40 -1.57
C ILE A 20 3.01 -12.56 -0.27
N THR A 21 2.23 -11.56 0.12
CA THR A 21 1.38 -11.60 1.31
C THR A 21 0.39 -12.77 1.24
N LEU A 22 -0.22 -13.00 0.07
CA LEU A 22 -1.15 -14.11 -0.16
C LEU A 22 -0.46 -15.47 -0.01
N VAL A 23 0.68 -15.68 -0.67
CA VAL A 23 1.42 -16.96 -0.61
C VAL A 23 1.82 -17.31 0.81
N ILE A 24 2.36 -16.35 1.55
CA ILE A 24 2.81 -16.55 2.94
C ILE A 24 1.63 -16.85 3.86
N THR A 25 0.51 -16.14 3.68
CA THR A 25 -0.67 -16.42 4.49
C THR A 25 -1.24 -17.81 4.18
N ILE A 26 -1.13 -18.31 2.95
CA ILE A 26 -1.53 -19.69 2.63
C ILE A 26 -0.57 -20.71 3.25
N ASP A 27 0.75 -20.47 3.16
CA ASP A 27 1.79 -21.37 3.67
C ASP A 27 1.76 -21.52 5.20
N ASN A 28 1.43 -20.46 5.94
CA ASN A 28 1.39 -20.49 7.40
C ASN A 28 0.06 -20.99 7.99
N PHE A 29 -0.98 -21.18 7.18
CA PHE A 29 -2.29 -21.60 7.68
C PHE A 29 -2.52 -23.09 7.44
N ASP A 30 -2.57 -23.85 8.53
CA ASP A 30 -2.93 -25.26 8.54
C ASP A 30 -4.42 -25.43 8.15
N SER A 31 -4.71 -26.40 7.29
CA SER A 31 -6.02 -26.60 6.60
C SER A 31 -7.20 -26.90 7.54
N SER A 32 -6.95 -27.01 8.84
CA SER A 32 -7.92 -27.39 9.88
C SER A 32 -8.69 -26.21 10.51
N LYS A 33 -8.34 -24.95 10.23
CA LYS A 33 -9.03 -23.77 10.79
C LYS A 33 -9.68 -22.93 9.70
N SER A 34 -10.97 -22.60 9.86
CA SER A 34 -11.81 -21.84 8.91
C SER A 34 -11.66 -20.31 8.97
N LEU A 35 -10.73 -19.80 9.77
CA LEU A 35 -10.40 -18.38 9.91
C LEU A 35 -9.51 -17.72 8.80
N PRO A 36 -8.89 -18.40 7.81
CA PRO A 36 -7.81 -17.80 7.02
C PRO A 36 -8.26 -16.76 5.99
N ILE A 37 -9.46 -16.89 5.40
CA ILE A 37 -9.84 -16.02 4.27
C ILE A 37 -10.02 -14.55 4.72
N GLY A 38 -10.51 -14.34 5.94
CA GLY A 38 -10.72 -13.00 6.50
C GLY A 38 -9.39 -12.28 6.74
N PHE A 39 -8.36 -12.99 7.23
CA PHE A 39 -7.03 -12.43 7.44
C PHE A 39 -6.28 -12.17 6.13
N VAL A 40 -6.47 -13.03 5.11
CA VAL A 40 -5.93 -12.79 3.77
C VAL A 40 -6.54 -11.51 3.17
N LEU A 41 -7.87 -11.38 3.21
CA LEU A 41 -8.55 -10.18 2.71
C LEU A 41 -8.14 -8.94 3.52
N TRP A 42 -8.00 -9.08 4.84
CA TRP A 42 -7.51 -8.02 5.71
C TRP A 42 -6.10 -7.57 5.35
N GLY A 43 -5.17 -8.50 5.14
CA GLY A 43 -3.80 -8.22 4.73
C GLY A 43 -3.67 -7.67 3.32
N ILE A 44 -4.56 -8.01 2.40
CA ILE A 44 -4.55 -7.50 1.02
C ILE A 44 -5.16 -6.09 0.94
N SER A 45 -6.11 -5.77 1.81
CA SER A 45 -6.88 -4.52 1.77
C SER A 45 -6.07 -3.21 1.75
N PRO A 46 -4.92 -3.05 2.45
CA PRO A 46 -4.13 -1.82 2.39
C PRO A 46 -3.54 -1.59 0.99
N TYR A 47 -3.20 -2.66 0.27
CA TYR A 47 -2.68 -2.57 -1.10
C TYR A 47 -3.74 -2.08 -2.09
N LEU A 48 -5.03 -2.36 -1.84
CA LEU A 48 -6.13 -1.81 -2.64
C LEU A 48 -6.24 -0.29 -2.47
N LEU A 49 -6.18 0.22 -1.23
CA LEU A 49 -6.18 1.66 -0.98
C LEU A 49 -4.96 2.32 -1.64
N MET A 50 -3.80 1.66 -1.58
CA MET A 50 -2.58 2.17 -2.20
C MET A 50 -2.68 2.23 -3.73
N ALA A 51 -3.26 1.20 -4.36
CA ALA A 51 -3.56 1.22 -5.80
C ALA A 51 -4.46 2.41 -6.16
N TRP A 52 -5.52 2.62 -5.38
CA TRP A 52 -6.42 3.76 -5.55
C TRP A 52 -5.70 5.11 -5.42
N MET A 53 -4.77 5.27 -4.47
CA MET A 53 -3.95 6.48 -4.32
C MET A 53 -3.05 6.73 -5.53
N VAL A 54 -2.44 5.67 -6.09
CA VAL A 54 -1.60 5.76 -7.29
C VAL A 54 -2.44 6.18 -8.50
N GLU A 55 -3.66 5.66 -8.64
CA GLU A 55 -4.58 6.04 -9.72
C GLU A 55 -5.02 7.52 -9.63
N HIS A 56 -5.29 8.00 -8.41
CA HIS A 56 -5.71 9.37 -8.17
C HIS A 56 -4.56 10.39 -8.17
N SER A 57 -3.32 9.95 -8.37
CA SER A 57 -2.14 10.80 -8.41
C SER A 57 -1.96 11.42 -9.80
N LYS A 58 -2.42 12.66 -9.96
CA LYS A 58 -2.39 13.38 -11.24
C LYS A 58 -1.10 14.17 -11.49
N THR A 59 -0.33 14.45 -10.44
CA THR A 59 0.89 15.27 -10.52
C THR A 59 2.13 14.42 -10.36
N ARG A 60 3.26 14.84 -10.94
CA ARG A 60 4.55 14.15 -10.75
C ARG A 60 4.92 14.03 -9.27
N VAL A 61 4.67 15.07 -8.48
CA VAL A 61 5.01 15.06 -7.04
C VAL A 61 4.13 14.06 -6.29
N ALA A 62 2.83 13.99 -6.61
CA ALA A 62 1.92 12.97 -6.05
C ALA A 62 2.32 11.54 -6.47
N GLN A 63 2.75 11.34 -7.71
CA GLN A 63 3.24 10.06 -8.20
C GLN A 63 4.55 9.61 -7.52
N ILE A 64 5.47 10.53 -7.26
CA ILE A 64 6.71 10.24 -6.52
C ILE A 64 6.40 9.94 -5.06
N ALA A 65 5.52 10.74 -4.43
CA ALA A 65 5.11 10.53 -3.04
C ALA A 65 4.43 9.16 -2.86
N THR A 66 3.47 8.82 -3.72
CA THR A 66 2.82 7.49 -3.68
C THR A 66 3.80 6.36 -3.95
N PHE A 67 4.76 6.53 -4.86
CA PHE A 67 5.81 5.54 -5.09
C PHE A 67 6.71 5.31 -3.86
N ILE A 68 7.13 6.37 -3.16
CA ILE A 68 7.92 6.26 -1.92
C ILE A 68 7.11 5.52 -0.84
N VAL A 69 5.83 5.88 -0.69
CA VAL A 69 4.91 5.22 0.25
C VAL A 69 4.76 3.74 -0.07
N THR A 70 4.65 3.38 -1.36
CA THR A 70 4.63 1.98 -1.80
C THR A 70 5.88 1.25 -1.34
N ILE A 71 7.07 1.80 -1.58
CA ILE A 71 8.33 1.18 -1.15
C ILE A 71 8.34 0.97 0.37
N MET A 72 7.95 1.98 1.15
CA MET A 72 7.94 1.87 2.62
C MET A 72 6.95 0.80 3.11
N CYS A 73 5.77 0.71 2.52
CA CYS A 73 4.80 -0.32 2.86
C CYS A 73 5.27 -1.73 2.48
N VAL A 74 5.91 -1.91 1.32
CA VAL A 74 6.48 -3.20 0.92
C VAL A 74 7.60 -3.61 1.88
N LEU A 75 8.52 -2.69 2.21
CA LEU A 75 9.60 -2.97 3.17
C LEU A 75 9.06 -3.33 4.55
N PHE A 76 8.07 -2.58 5.04
CA PHE A 76 7.39 -2.89 6.28
C PHE A 76 6.78 -4.30 6.24
N GLY A 77 6.00 -4.62 5.19
CA GLY A 77 5.42 -5.95 5.01
C GLY A 77 6.47 -7.07 5.05
N THR A 78 7.60 -6.91 4.34
CA THR A 78 8.69 -7.89 4.33
C THR A 78 9.34 -8.09 5.69
N VAL A 79 9.62 -7.01 6.44
CA VAL A 79 10.18 -7.10 7.81
C VAL A 79 9.21 -7.82 8.73
N THR A 80 7.93 -7.48 8.61
CA THR A 80 6.87 -8.08 9.42
C THR A 80 6.73 -9.57 9.13
N ILE A 81 6.78 -9.98 7.86
CA ILE A 81 6.85 -11.39 7.46
C ILE A 81 8.07 -12.09 8.06
N GLY A 82 9.26 -11.47 7.96
CA GLY A 82 10.47 -12.04 8.55
C GLY A 82 10.31 -12.31 10.04
N SER A 83 9.68 -11.38 10.77
CA SER A 83 9.44 -11.56 12.21
C SER A 83 8.52 -12.74 12.54
N ILE A 84 7.56 -13.09 11.66
CA ILE A 84 6.67 -14.25 11.86
C ILE A 84 7.45 -15.56 11.72
N TYR A 85 8.31 -15.67 10.70
CA TYR A 85 9.08 -16.90 10.46
C TYR A 85 10.22 -17.11 11.46
N PHE A 86 10.90 -16.04 11.89
CA PHE A 86 12.05 -16.14 12.79
C PHE A 86 11.67 -16.14 14.28
N SER A 87 10.52 -15.59 14.68
CA SER A 87 10.04 -15.62 16.06
C SER A 87 8.87 -16.61 16.21
N HIS A 88 9.18 -17.85 16.59
CA HIS A 88 8.25 -18.96 16.80
C HIS A 88 7.36 -18.81 18.06
N ASP A 89 6.84 -17.61 18.31
CA ASP A 89 6.07 -17.30 19.51
C ASP A 89 4.58 -17.06 19.17
N ALA A 90 3.67 -17.29 20.12
CA ALA A 90 2.22 -17.11 19.90
C ALA A 90 1.84 -15.66 19.52
N GLN A 91 2.73 -14.71 19.80
CA GLN A 91 2.60 -13.31 19.39
C GLN A 91 2.70 -13.11 17.87
N SER A 92 3.33 -14.03 17.14
CA SER A 92 3.42 -13.99 15.67
C SER A 92 2.04 -14.00 15.00
N ALA A 93 1.03 -14.62 15.62
CA ALA A 93 -0.33 -14.62 15.10
C ALA A 93 -1.01 -13.23 15.16
N LEU A 94 -0.68 -12.41 16.18
CA LEU A 94 -1.21 -11.05 16.32
C LEU A 94 -0.70 -10.13 15.20
N VAL A 95 0.42 -10.48 14.58
CA VAL A 95 1.00 -9.74 13.47
C VAL A 95 0.06 -9.72 12.26
N PHE A 96 -0.67 -10.79 12.00
CA PHE A 96 -1.68 -10.83 10.92
C PHE A 96 -2.85 -9.86 11.16
N LEU A 97 -3.09 -9.43 12.41
CA LEU A 97 -4.12 -8.45 12.75
C LEU A 97 -3.55 -7.02 12.76
N PHE A 98 -2.42 -6.82 13.45
CA PHE A 98 -1.85 -5.49 13.67
C PHE A 98 -1.04 -4.94 12.50
N ALA A 99 -0.38 -5.79 11.71
CA ALA A 99 0.41 -5.32 10.59
C ALA A 99 -0.45 -4.61 9.53
N PRO A 100 -1.58 -5.17 9.08
CA PRO A 100 -2.45 -4.47 8.15
C PRO A 100 -3.11 -3.25 8.78
N LEU A 101 -3.38 -3.27 10.09
CA LEU A 101 -3.93 -2.13 10.83
C LEU A 101 -2.96 -0.94 10.83
N TRP A 102 -1.68 -1.16 11.11
CA TRP A 102 -0.65 -0.13 11.03
C TRP A 102 -0.43 0.38 9.60
N GLN A 103 -0.49 -0.51 8.61
CA GLN A 103 -0.44 -0.11 7.20
C GLN A 103 -1.64 0.78 6.83
N TRP A 104 -2.85 0.44 7.28
CA TRP A 104 -4.05 1.26 7.10
C TRP A 104 -3.91 2.63 7.75
N LEU A 105 -3.46 2.68 9.01
CA LEU A 105 -3.28 3.93 9.73
C LEU A 105 -2.28 4.85 9.01
N GLY A 106 -1.14 4.29 8.57
CA GLY A 106 -0.15 5.03 7.78
C GLY A 106 -0.73 5.55 6.46
N LEU A 107 -1.44 4.70 5.71
CA LEU A 107 -2.05 5.10 4.44
C LEU A 107 -3.13 6.18 4.63
N LEU A 108 -3.97 6.09 5.66
CA LEU A 108 -4.99 7.10 5.95
C LEU A 108 -4.38 8.47 6.26
N ILE A 109 -3.30 8.50 7.05
CA ILE A 109 -2.56 9.73 7.32
C ILE A 109 -1.98 10.30 6.02
N LEU A 110 -1.47 9.45 5.12
CA LEU A 110 -0.87 9.84 3.85
C LEU A 110 -1.88 10.24 2.76
N CYS A 111 -3.14 9.81 2.87
CA CYS A 111 -4.23 10.29 2.02
C CYS A 111 -4.47 11.80 2.18
N ILE A 112 -4.23 12.35 3.38
CA ILE A 112 -4.44 13.78 3.69
C ILE A 112 -3.52 14.67 2.82
N PRO A 113 -2.18 14.56 2.86
CA PRO A 113 -1.30 15.37 2.02
C PRO A 113 -1.55 15.14 0.53
N LEU A 114 -1.87 13.91 0.11
CA LEU A 114 -2.19 13.61 -1.29
C LEU A 114 -3.43 14.40 -1.77
N TYR A 115 -4.48 14.46 -0.95
CA TYR A 115 -5.68 15.24 -1.24
C TYR A 115 -5.36 16.74 -1.40
N PHE A 116 -4.57 17.31 -0.47
CA PHE A 116 -4.18 18.71 -0.55
C PHE A 116 -3.33 19.01 -1.80
N MET A 117 -2.36 18.15 -2.12
CA MET A 117 -1.52 18.29 -3.32
C MET A 117 -2.35 18.28 -4.60
N ASN A 118 -3.31 17.37 -4.70
CA ASN A 118 -4.22 17.29 -5.85
C ASN A 118 -5.15 18.52 -5.96
N LYS A 119 -5.65 19.04 -4.82
CA LYS A 119 -6.52 20.23 -4.78
C LYS A 119 -5.77 21.50 -5.16
N VAL A 120 -4.53 21.67 -4.69
CA VAL A 120 -3.68 22.84 -5.01
C VAL A 120 -3.40 22.90 -6.52
N THR A 121 -3.06 21.78 -7.14
CA THR A 121 -2.79 21.75 -8.59
C THR A 121 -4.04 22.04 -9.43
N SER A 122 -5.20 21.54 -9.02
CA SER A 122 -6.47 21.84 -9.71
C SER A 122 -6.80 23.35 -9.72
N LYS A 123 -6.56 24.04 -8.58
CA LYS A 123 -6.71 25.50 -8.50
C LYS A 123 -5.70 26.25 -9.37
N SER A 124 -4.44 25.81 -9.38
CA SER A 124 -3.38 26.42 -10.21
C SER A 124 -3.72 26.36 -11.71
N ASN A 125 -4.19 25.22 -12.21
CA ASN A 125 -4.58 25.09 -13.62
C ASN A 125 -5.79 25.96 -14.00
N ARG A 126 -6.77 26.15 -13.09
CA ARG A 126 -7.92 27.05 -13.33
C ARG A 126 -7.54 28.53 -13.34
N GLY A 127 -6.59 28.95 -12.49
CA GLY A 127 -6.09 30.32 -12.49
C GLY A 127 -5.37 30.69 -13.79
N SER A 128 -4.65 29.72 -14.40
CA SER A 128 -3.96 29.93 -15.67
C SER A 128 -4.91 30.12 -16.87
N ASN A 129 -6.04 29.42 -16.91
CA ASN A 129 -6.99 29.50 -18.04
C ASN A 129 -7.89 30.74 -18.02
N ASN A 130 -8.04 31.39 -16.86
CA ASN A 130 -8.85 32.61 -16.73
C ASN A 130 -8.02 33.89 -16.83
N GLY A 131 -6.70 33.78 -16.99
CA GLY A 131 -5.76 34.90 -17.09
C GLY A 131 -5.14 35.09 -18.48
N SER A 132 -5.65 34.40 -19.49
CA SER A 132 -5.27 34.46 -20.90
C SER A 132 -6.48 34.83 -21.75
#